data_AF-A0A382FS41-F1
#
_entry.id   AF-A0A382FS41-F1
#
_cell.length_a   1.000
_cell.length_b   1.000
_cell.length_c   1.000
_cell.angle_alpha   90.00
_cell.angle_beta   90.00
_cell.angle_gamma   90.00
#
_symmetry.space_group_name_H-M   'P 1'
#
loop_
_entity.id
_entity.type
_entity.pdbx_description
1 polymer ?
#
loop_
_entity_poly.entity_id
_entity_poly.type
_entity_poly.pdbx_seq_one_letter_code
_entity_poly.pdbx_strand_id
1 'polypeptide(L)'
;VTLCEEDALAEAKQAETEITAGDWRGPMHGIPIGHKDLYQTAGVRSTAGSRILENDVPDADATAVARLKQAGAVMLGKLNTHEFAFGPTNDSSMFGPCRNPWDNARFSGGSSGGSGAVS
;
A
#
# COMPACT_ATOMS: atom_id res chain seq x y z
N VAL A 1 -1.03 7.18 7.43
CA VAL A 1 -1.42 6.12 6.48
C VAL A 1 -2.09 4.97 7.24
N THR A 2 -2.66 3.98 6.55
CA THR A 2 -3.31 2.81 7.16
C THR A 2 -2.35 1.63 7.17
N LEU A 3 -2.24 0.94 8.30
CA LEU A 3 -1.48 -0.30 8.45
C LEU A 3 -2.46 -1.47 8.53
N CYS A 4 -2.09 -2.61 7.94
CA CYS A 4 -2.92 -3.82 7.87
C CYS A 4 -2.26 -4.96 8.67
N GLU A 5 -1.72 -4.69 9.86
CA GLU A 5 -0.86 -5.65 10.59
C GLU A 5 -1.55 -7.00 10.85
N GLU A 6 -2.78 -6.98 11.37
CA GLU A 6 -3.54 -8.19 11.69
C GLU A 6 -3.85 -9.02 10.43
N ASP A 7 -4.37 -8.36 9.40
CA ASP A 7 -4.68 -8.99 8.11
C ASP A 7 -3.41 -9.53 7.44
N ALA A 8 -2.32 -8.76 7.44
CA ALA A 8 -1.04 -9.16 6.85
C ALA A 8 -0.46 -10.41 7.54
N LEU A 9 -0.55 -10.49 8.87
CA LEU A 9 -0.12 -11.67 9.62
C LEU A 9 -0.99 -12.90 9.28
N ALA A 10 -2.31 -12.70 9.14
CA ALA A 10 -3.23 -13.77 8.75
C ALA A 10 -2.96 -14.25 7.31
N GLU A 11 -2.79 -13.32 6.37
CA GLU A 11 -2.43 -13.59 4.97
C GLU A 11 -1.09 -14.31 4.86
N ALA A 12 -0.06 -13.88 5.61
CA ALA A 12 1.24 -14.53 5.63
C ALA A 12 1.17 -15.98 6.13
N LYS A 13 0.43 -16.22 7.21
CA LYS A 13 0.22 -17.57 7.76
C LYS A 13 -0.54 -18.47 6.79
N GLN A 14 -1.54 -17.91 6.10
CA GLN A 14 -2.26 -18.63 5.06
C GLN A 14 -1.32 -18.99 3.90
N ALA A 15 -0.53 -18.03 3.42
CA ALA A 15 0.43 -18.28 2.34
C ALA A 15 1.45 -19.37 2.74
N GLU A 16 2.00 -19.34 3.96
CA GLU A 16 2.90 -20.38 4.47
C GLU A 16 2.26 -21.77 4.45
N THR A 17 1.00 -21.86 4.92
CA THR A 17 0.24 -23.11 4.94
C THR A 17 0.07 -23.67 3.53
N GLU A 18 -0.33 -22.84 2.58
CA GLU A 18 -0.59 -23.23 1.19
C GLU A 18 0.70 -23.59 0.45
N ILE A 19 1.76 -22.80 0.62
CA ILE A 19 3.08 -23.09 0.06
C ILE A 19 3.59 -24.44 0.55
N THR A 20 3.47 -24.72 1.86
CA THR A 20 3.90 -26.00 2.45
C THR A 20 3.08 -27.18 1.95
N ALA A 21 1.80 -26.96 1.66
CA ALA A 21 0.90 -27.96 1.08
C ALA A 21 1.12 -28.18 -0.44
N GLY A 22 1.90 -27.33 -1.11
CA GLY A 22 2.12 -27.38 -2.55
C GLY A 22 1.10 -26.58 -3.38
N ASP A 23 0.19 -25.84 -2.73
CA ASP A 23 -0.84 -25.01 -3.34
C ASP A 23 -0.29 -23.66 -3.80
N TRP A 24 0.66 -23.69 -4.73
CA TRP A 24 1.35 -22.48 -5.20
C TRP A 24 0.49 -21.64 -6.16
N ARG A 25 0.17 -20.39 -5.78
CA ARG A 25 -0.63 -19.44 -6.57
C ARG A 25 0.16 -18.62 -7.60
N GLY A 26 1.49 -18.75 -7.63
CA GLY A 26 2.36 -18.04 -8.58
C GLY A 26 3.34 -17.06 -7.92
N PRO A 27 4.14 -16.32 -8.71
CA PRO A 27 5.36 -15.63 -8.25
C PRO A 27 5.19 -14.62 -7.11
N MET A 28 3.98 -14.10 -6.91
CA MET A 28 3.68 -13.11 -5.85
C MET A 28 3.16 -13.74 -4.56
N HIS A 29 3.00 -15.06 -4.52
CA HIS A 29 2.37 -15.72 -3.39
C HIS A 29 3.29 -15.67 -2.15
N GLY A 30 2.78 -15.07 -1.07
CA GLY A 30 3.50 -14.78 0.17
C GLY A 30 4.39 -13.53 0.11
N ILE A 31 4.45 -12.81 -1.01
CA ILE A 31 5.32 -11.63 -1.15
C ILE A 31 4.67 -10.41 -0.48
N PRO A 32 5.35 -9.75 0.49
CA PRO A 32 4.84 -8.54 1.13
C PRO A 32 4.81 -7.35 0.16
N ILE A 33 3.70 -6.61 0.15
CA ILE A 33 3.54 -5.41 -0.68
C ILE A 33 2.85 -4.28 0.10
N GLY A 34 3.09 -3.04 -0.33
CA GLY A 34 2.33 -1.87 0.07
C GLY A 34 1.69 -1.20 -1.14
N HIS A 35 0.44 -0.78 -1.00
CA HIS A 35 -0.25 -0.04 -2.07
C HIS A 35 -0.18 1.45 -1.84
N LYS A 36 0.17 2.23 -2.88
CA LYS A 36 -0.03 3.68 -2.85
C LYS A 36 -1.47 3.99 -2.42
N ASP A 37 -1.67 4.97 -1.55
CA ASP A 37 -2.96 5.29 -0.92
C ASP A 37 -4.07 5.81 -1.88
N LEU A 38 -3.83 5.72 -3.19
CA LEU A 38 -4.79 5.96 -4.27
C LEU A 38 -5.45 4.68 -4.79
N TYR A 39 -4.84 3.52 -4.58
CA TYR A 39 -5.43 2.25 -4.98
C TYR A 39 -6.53 1.91 -3.99
N GLN A 40 -7.78 1.89 -4.44
CA GLN A 40 -8.89 1.43 -3.60
C GLN A 40 -8.65 -0.02 -3.19
N THR A 41 -8.90 -0.30 -1.92
CA THR A 41 -8.77 -1.63 -1.31
C THR A 41 -10.01 -1.85 -0.46
N ALA A 42 -10.76 -2.90 -0.77
CA ALA A 42 -12.01 -3.20 -0.10
C ALA A 42 -11.77 -3.36 1.41
N GLY A 43 -12.53 -2.63 2.23
CA GLY A 43 -12.42 -2.68 3.69
C GLY A 43 -11.18 -1.99 4.29
N VAL A 44 -10.28 -1.43 3.48
CA VAL A 44 -9.08 -0.74 3.95
C VAL A 44 -9.15 0.74 3.62
N ARG A 45 -9.10 1.56 4.68
CA ARG A 45 -9.18 3.02 4.58
C ARG A 45 -8.15 3.59 3.61
N SER A 46 -8.62 4.33 2.61
CA SER A 46 -7.85 4.83 1.47
C SER A 46 -8.10 6.32 1.29
N THR A 47 -7.11 7.18 1.56
CA THR A 47 -7.36 8.63 1.71
C THR A 47 -6.90 9.48 0.53
N ALA A 48 -6.22 8.89 -0.47
CA ALA A 48 -5.53 9.63 -1.52
C ALA A 48 -4.55 10.71 -0.98
N GLY A 49 -4.08 10.57 0.27
CA GLY A 49 -3.30 11.60 0.95
C GLY A 49 -4.07 12.89 1.27
N SER A 50 -5.41 12.89 1.20
CA SER A 50 -6.28 14.05 1.39
C SER A 50 -7.17 13.92 2.61
N ARG A 51 -7.38 15.04 3.32
CA ARG A 51 -8.39 15.13 4.38
C ARG A 51 -9.82 14.95 3.88
N ILE A 52 -10.08 15.20 2.60
CA ILE A 52 -11.42 15.03 1.99
C ILE A 52 -11.86 13.55 2.06
N LEU A 53 -10.92 12.62 1.93
CA LEU A 53 -11.16 11.18 1.97
C LEU A 53 -10.61 10.54 3.26
N GLU A 54 -10.45 11.32 4.34
CA GLU A 54 -9.82 10.85 5.59
C GLU A 54 -10.44 9.56 6.13
N ASN A 55 -11.76 9.42 5.97
CA ASN A 55 -12.57 8.30 6.45
C ASN A 55 -13.10 7.40 5.32
N ASP A 56 -12.60 7.53 4.09
CA ASP A 56 -13.07 6.71 2.96
C ASP A 56 -12.59 5.26 3.12
N VAL A 57 -13.54 4.32 3.15
CA VAL A 57 -13.30 2.89 3.19
C VAL A 57 -14.02 2.28 1.99
N PRO A 58 -13.29 1.97 0.89
CA PRO A 58 -13.90 1.43 -0.32
C PRO A 58 -14.58 0.07 -0.10
N ASP A 59 -15.65 -0.19 -0.84
CA ASP A 59 -16.34 -1.49 -0.86
C ASP A 59 -15.73 -2.48 -1.87
N ALA A 60 -14.85 -1.98 -2.75
CA ALA A 60 -14.27 -2.77 -3.84
C ALA A 60 -12.77 -2.51 -3.99
N ASP A 61 -12.06 -3.56 -4.41
CA ASP A 61 -10.66 -3.48 -4.78
C ASP A 61 -10.50 -2.84 -6.17
N ALA A 62 -9.49 -1.99 -6.30
CA ALA A 62 -8.97 -1.64 -7.62
C ALA A 62 -8.45 -2.90 -8.33
N THR A 63 -8.57 -2.97 -9.66
CA THR A 63 -8.20 -4.17 -10.44
C THR A 63 -6.79 -4.70 -10.14
N ALA A 64 -5.81 -3.82 -9.92
CA ALA A 64 -4.45 -4.22 -9.58
C ALA A 64 -4.35 -4.87 -8.19
N VAL A 65 -5.08 -4.33 -7.20
CA VAL A 65 -5.16 -4.89 -5.84
C VAL A 65 -5.81 -6.27 -5.89
N ALA A 66 -6.95 -6.40 -6.58
CA ALA A 66 -7.65 -7.68 -6.73
C ALA A 66 -6.75 -8.76 -7.36
N ARG A 67 -5.97 -8.42 -8.40
CA ARG A 67 -5.04 -9.36 -9.06
C ARG A 67 -3.89 -9.78 -8.15
N LEU A 68 -3.30 -8.84 -7.40
CA LEU A 68 -2.21 -9.15 -6.48
C LEU A 68 -2.69 -10.00 -5.29
N LYS A 69 -3.88 -9.71 -4.77
CA LYS A 69 -4.55 -10.52 -3.75
C LYS A 69 -4.84 -11.94 -4.26
N GLN A 70 -5.36 -12.08 -5.47
CA GLN A 70 -5.56 -13.40 -6.11
C GLN A 70 -4.25 -14.17 -6.30
N ALA A 71 -3.16 -13.47 -6.62
CA ALA A 71 -1.83 -14.06 -6.72
C ALA A 71 -1.20 -14.39 -5.35
N GLY A 72 -1.89 -14.11 -4.23
CA GLY A 72 -1.45 -14.43 -2.88
C GLY A 72 -0.43 -13.46 -2.29
N ALA A 73 -0.31 -12.24 -2.82
CA ALA A 73 0.52 -11.20 -2.20
C ALA A 73 -0.04 -10.82 -0.82
N VAL A 74 0.86 -10.48 0.11
CA VAL A 74 0.52 -10.10 1.49
C VAL A 74 0.51 -8.57 1.60
N MET A 75 -0.63 -7.98 1.93
CA MET A 75 -0.77 -6.52 1.97
C MET A 75 -0.39 -5.94 3.34
N LEU A 76 0.74 -5.23 3.41
CA LEU A 76 1.20 -4.59 4.65
C LEU A 76 0.44 -3.31 5.01
N GLY A 77 -0.13 -2.63 4.01
CA GLY A 77 -0.91 -1.40 4.20
C GLY A 77 -0.77 -0.40 3.07
N LYS A 78 -1.04 0.87 3.40
CA LYS A 78 -1.10 1.98 2.46
C LYS A 78 0.16 2.85 2.53
N LEU A 79 0.64 3.30 1.38
CA LEU A 79 1.85 4.09 1.24
C LEU A 79 1.49 5.56 0.95
N ASN A 80 2.18 6.47 1.62
CA ASN A 80 1.92 7.91 1.51
C ASN A 80 2.05 8.39 0.06
N THR A 81 1.21 9.35 -0.32
CA THR A 81 1.15 9.97 -1.64
C THR A 81 1.01 11.47 -1.49
N HIS A 82 1.44 12.24 -2.50
CA HIS A 82 1.01 13.62 -2.63
C HIS A 82 -0.52 13.63 -2.79
N GLU A 83 -1.17 14.60 -2.16
CA GLU A 83 -2.63 14.74 -2.13
C GLU A 83 -3.22 14.63 -3.55
N PHE A 84 -4.15 13.69 -3.74
CA PHE A 84 -4.77 13.35 -5.04
C PHE A 84 -3.79 13.08 -6.19
N ALA A 85 -2.57 12.64 -5.86
CA ALA A 85 -1.47 12.52 -6.81
C ALA A 85 -1.03 13.84 -7.49
N PHE A 86 -1.47 15.00 -6.99
CA PHE A 86 -1.31 16.29 -7.64
C PHE A 86 -0.02 17.01 -7.22
N GLY A 87 1.13 16.34 -7.34
CA GLY A 87 2.42 16.99 -7.13
C GLY A 87 3.65 16.07 -7.22
N PRO A 88 4.82 16.59 -7.62
CA PRO A 88 6.00 15.79 -7.93
C PRO A 88 6.97 15.58 -6.75
N THR A 89 6.64 16.07 -5.56
CA THR A 89 7.56 16.17 -4.39
C THR A 89 7.10 15.37 -3.17
N ASN A 90 5.82 15.02 -3.10
CA ASN A 90 5.20 14.35 -1.95
C ASN A 90 5.35 15.10 -0.60
N ASP A 91 5.36 16.43 -0.67
CA ASP A 91 5.39 17.36 0.47
C ASP A 91 4.01 17.81 0.93
N SER A 92 3.03 17.90 0.02
CA SER A 92 1.61 18.09 0.36
C SER A 92 0.90 16.76 0.48
N SER A 93 0.71 16.30 1.72
CA SER A 93 -0.11 15.14 2.09
C SER A 93 -0.70 15.41 3.47
N MET A 94 -1.91 14.92 3.73
CA MET A 94 -2.52 14.99 5.06
C MET A 94 -1.67 14.32 6.15
N PHE A 95 -0.80 13.38 5.77
CA PHE A 95 0.12 12.68 6.68
C PHE A 95 1.49 13.39 6.83
N GLY A 96 1.66 14.55 6.19
CA GLY A 96 2.94 15.26 6.13
C GLY A 96 3.87 14.74 5.03
N PRO A 97 5.04 15.39 4.88
CA PRO A 97 5.97 15.13 3.80
C PRO A 97 6.61 13.74 3.92
N CYS A 98 6.72 13.02 2.80
CA CYS A 98 7.55 11.83 2.71
C CYS A 98 9.02 12.25 2.49
N ARG A 99 9.94 11.71 3.29
CA ARG A 99 11.38 12.03 3.23
C ARG A 99 12.14 10.99 2.42
N ASN A 100 13.22 11.45 1.79
CA ASN A 100 14.11 10.59 1.04
C ASN A 100 14.97 9.75 2.01
N PRO A 101 14.97 8.41 1.91
CA PRO A 101 15.76 7.56 2.82
C PRO A 101 17.28 7.76 2.68
N TRP A 102 17.76 8.27 1.55
CA TRP A 102 19.18 8.56 1.31
C TRP A 102 19.62 9.90 1.91
N ASP A 103 18.70 10.84 2.09
CA ASP A 103 18.93 12.15 2.71
C ASP A 103 17.60 12.73 3.21
N ASN A 104 17.38 12.67 4.52
CA ASN A 104 16.12 13.09 5.15
C ASN A 104 15.83 14.60 5.01
N ALA A 105 16.81 15.42 4.59
CA ALA A 105 16.58 16.84 4.29
C ALA A 105 15.95 17.05 2.89
N ARG A 106 15.90 16.02 2.04
CA ARG A 106 15.40 16.09 0.66
C ARG A 106 14.00 15.47 0.52
N PHE A 107 13.32 15.87 -0.55
CA PHE A 107 12.08 15.24 -0.99
C PHE A 107 12.34 13.81 -1.49
N SER A 108 11.40 12.89 -1.24
CA SER A 108 11.43 11.54 -1.84
C SER A 108 11.03 11.53 -3.32
N GLY A 109 10.56 12.65 -3.86
CA GLY A 109 9.91 12.70 -5.18
C GLY A 109 8.43 12.32 -5.07
N GLY A 110 7.70 12.36 -6.18
CA GLY A 110 6.25 12.27 -6.13
C GLY A 110 5.58 12.03 -7.49
N SER A 111 4.28 11.76 -7.51
CA SER A 111 3.40 11.75 -6.33
C SER A 111 3.44 10.45 -5.53
N SER A 112 4.21 9.45 -5.96
CA SER A 112 4.36 8.14 -5.31
C SER A 112 5.54 8.12 -4.32
N GLY A 113 5.77 9.20 -3.59
CA GLY A 113 6.97 9.33 -2.74
C GLY A 113 7.06 8.26 -1.66
N GLY A 114 5.93 7.87 -1.05
CA GLY A 114 5.90 6.78 -0.08
C GLY A 114 6.24 5.42 -0.67
N SER A 115 5.89 5.17 -1.93
CA SER A 115 6.27 3.93 -2.63
C SER A 115 7.77 3.87 -2.90
N GLY A 116 8.36 4.98 -3.37
CA GLY A 116 9.79 5.04 -3.63
C GLY A 116 10.65 4.98 -2.37
N ALA A 117 10.16 5.52 -1.24
CA ALA A 117 10.93 5.59 0.01
C ALA A 117 11.05 4.25 0.76
N VAL A 118 10.15 3.29 0.50
CA VAL A 118 10.12 1.98 1.18
C VAL A 118 10.60 0.81 0.32
N SER A 119 10.97 1.08 -0.95
CA SER A 119 11.54 0.09 -1.87
C SER A 119 13.07 0.04 -1.72
#